data_AF-A0A099XNX1-F1
#
_entry.id   AF-A0A099XNX1-F1
#
_cell.length_a   1.000
_cell.length_b   1.000
_cell.length_c   1.000
_cell.angle_alpha   90.00
_cell.angle_beta   90.00
_cell.angle_gamma   90.00
#
_symmetry.space_group_name_H-M   'P 1'
#
loop_
_entity.id
_entity.type
_entity.pdbx_description
1 polymer ?
#
loop_
_entity_poly.entity_id
_entity_poly.type
_entity_poly.pdbx_seq_one_letter_code
_entity_poly.pdbx_strand_id
1 'polypeptide(L)'
;MKFNLLILLILINFGINGQDSIRTYKIESKTFEIEKKYAIQEIIISSDSTYIHLNYRLDEKSQRKKYRTYKPEETKGKFRKIGDYYLFRPFNQTFEVGKYKITEKCITYYYPWKKNNFKKGAKFKRVEKL
;
A
#
# COMPACT_ATOMS: atom_id res chain seq x y z
N MET A 1 -35.14 10.02 33.19
CA MET A 1 -33.85 9.32 33.39
C MET A 1 -33.61 8.09 32.51
N LYS A 2 -34.61 7.48 31.84
CA LYS A 2 -34.37 6.29 31.00
C LYS A 2 -33.82 6.57 29.60
N PHE A 3 -34.04 7.77 29.05
CA PHE A 3 -33.59 8.15 27.70
C PHE A 3 -32.09 8.45 27.60
N ASN A 4 -31.48 9.02 28.65
CA ASN A 4 -30.05 9.37 28.65
C ASN A 4 -29.14 8.14 28.64
N LEU A 5 -29.59 7.01 29.21
CA LEU A 5 -28.84 5.75 29.19
C LEU A 5 -28.78 5.14 27.78
N LEU A 6 -29.86 5.29 27.00
CA LEU A 6 -29.96 4.78 25.64
C LEU A 6 -29.02 5.54 24.68
N ILE A 7 -28.91 6.86 24.84
CA ILE A 7 -28.01 7.71 24.05
C ILE A 7 -26.53 7.36 24.34
N LEU A 8 -26.20 7.07 25.60
CA LEU A 8 -24.85 6.65 25.99
C LEU A 8 -24.47 5.29 25.36
N LEU A 9 -25.40 4.34 25.32
CA LEU A 9 -25.22 3.03 24.67
C LEU A 9 -25.06 3.13 23.14
N ILE A 10 -25.72 4.08 22.50
CA ILE A 10 -25.56 4.33 21.05
C ILE A 10 -24.16 4.90 20.76
N LEU A 11 -23.65 5.81 21.57
CA LEU A 11 -22.31 6.41 21.38
C LEU A 11 -21.18 5.40 21.57
N ILE A 12 -21.31 4.44 22.49
CA ILE A 12 -20.31 3.39 22.70
C ILE A 12 -20.20 2.46 21.48
N ASN A 13 -21.29 2.23 20.75
CA ASN A 13 -21.28 1.38 19.55
C ASN A 13 -20.65 2.05 18.32
N PHE A 14 -20.59 3.39 18.26
CA PHE A 14 -19.87 4.10 17.19
C PHE A 14 -18.37 4.26 17.47
N GLY A 15 -17.94 4.16 18.75
CA GLY A 15 -16.55 4.37 19.15
C GLY A 15 -15.58 3.23 18.83
N ILE A 16 -16.05 2.04 18.44
CA ILE A 16 -15.20 0.84 18.35
C ILE A 16 -14.74 0.53 16.90
N ASN A 17 -15.30 1.21 15.89
CA ASN A 17 -14.92 0.96 14.48
C ASN A 17 -13.71 1.81 14.01
N GLY A 18 -13.06 2.54 14.91
CA GLY A 18 -11.92 3.42 14.61
C GLY A 18 -10.54 2.75 14.70
N GLN A 19 -10.43 1.42 14.75
CA GLN A 19 -9.12 0.76 14.68
C GLN A 19 -8.66 0.63 13.22
N ASP A 20 -8.25 1.79 12.73
CA ASP A 20 -7.58 2.07 11.49
C ASP A 20 -6.36 1.18 11.27
N SER A 21 -6.59 0.01 10.69
CA SER A 21 -5.53 -0.98 10.48
C SER A 21 -4.52 -0.49 9.44
N ILE A 22 -3.30 -0.23 9.90
CA ILE A 22 -2.13 -0.09 9.03
C ILE A 22 -1.99 -1.40 8.24
N ARG A 23 -2.07 -1.33 6.92
CA ARG A 23 -2.03 -2.48 6.03
C ARG A 23 -0.75 -2.47 5.21
N THR A 24 0.02 -3.56 5.30
CA THR A 24 1.26 -3.72 4.53
C THR A 24 1.05 -4.71 3.40
N TYR A 25 1.53 -4.36 2.22
CA TYR A 25 1.43 -5.19 1.01
C TYR A 25 2.81 -5.37 0.41
N LYS A 26 3.19 -6.60 0.07
CA LYS A 26 4.52 -6.96 -0.40
C LYS A 26 4.48 -7.56 -1.80
N ILE A 27 5.50 -7.28 -2.60
CA ILE A 27 5.83 -8.03 -3.81
C ILE A 27 7.33 -8.33 -3.83
N GLU A 28 7.70 -9.48 -4.38
CA GLU A 28 9.08 -9.81 -4.71
C GLU A 28 9.24 -9.78 -6.23
N SER A 29 10.29 -9.14 -6.70
CA SER A 29 10.62 -9.02 -8.11
C SER A 29 12.09 -9.35 -8.37
N LYS A 30 12.42 -9.46 -9.65
CA LYS A 30 13.76 -9.73 -10.15
C LYS A 30 13.92 -8.99 -11.47
N THR A 31 15.02 -8.28 -11.68
CA THR A 31 15.33 -7.67 -12.98
C THR A 31 15.88 -8.71 -13.95
N PHE A 32 15.72 -8.46 -15.25
CA PHE A 32 16.20 -9.32 -16.33
C PHE A 32 17.60 -8.94 -16.85
N GLU A 33 18.23 -7.91 -16.29
CA GLU A 33 19.55 -7.44 -16.72
C GLU A 33 20.67 -8.44 -16.38
N ILE A 34 21.83 -8.25 -17.03
CA ILE A 34 23.06 -9.05 -16.92
C ILE A 34 23.47 -9.23 -15.44
N GLU A 35 23.22 -8.21 -14.61
CA GLU A 35 23.26 -8.28 -13.15
C GLU A 35 21.84 -8.54 -12.62
N LYS A 36 21.51 -9.82 -12.36
CA LYS A 36 20.21 -10.22 -11.78
C LYS A 36 20.02 -9.56 -10.40
N LYS A 37 19.37 -8.40 -10.34
CA LYS A 37 19.06 -7.72 -9.07
C LYS A 37 17.71 -8.19 -8.56
N TYR A 38 17.67 -8.53 -7.28
CA TYR A 38 16.46 -8.91 -6.57
C TYR A 38 15.87 -7.66 -5.93
N ALA A 39 14.55 -7.54 -5.90
CA ALA A 39 13.92 -6.44 -5.20
C ALA A 39 12.71 -6.92 -4.42
N ILE A 40 12.56 -6.39 -3.21
CA ILE A 40 11.35 -6.52 -2.40
C ILE A 40 10.76 -5.14 -2.27
N GLN A 41 9.47 -5.01 -2.57
CA GLN A 41 8.76 -3.75 -2.38
C GLN A 41 7.63 -3.95 -1.38
N GLU A 42 7.48 -2.99 -0.47
CA GLU A 42 6.37 -2.92 0.47
C GLU A 42 5.59 -1.62 0.28
N ILE A 43 4.26 -1.69 0.24
CA ILE A 43 3.37 -0.54 0.32
C ILE A 43 2.62 -0.64 1.65
N ILE A 44 2.81 0.35 2.51
CA ILE A 44 2.13 0.49 3.79
C ILE A 44 1.06 1.56 3.62
N ILE A 45 -0.19 1.20 3.88
CA ILE A 45 -1.37 2.07 3.81
C ILE A 45 -1.82 2.37 5.23
N SER A 46 -1.89 3.66 5.54
CA SER A 46 -2.49 4.18 6.75
C SER A 46 -3.92 4.65 6.46
N SER A 47 -4.74 4.76 7.50
CA SER A 47 -6.13 5.18 7.38
C SER A 47 -6.33 6.66 7.09
N ASP A 48 -5.39 7.49 7.50
CA ASP A 48 -5.32 8.92 7.25
C ASP A 48 -5.04 9.27 5.77
N SER A 49 -5.26 8.30 4.88
CA SER A 49 -5.01 8.39 3.43
C SER A 49 -3.55 8.66 3.08
N THR A 50 -2.62 8.29 3.95
CA THR A 50 -1.18 8.30 3.67
C THR A 50 -0.64 6.92 3.33
N TYR A 51 0.46 6.89 2.60
CA TYR A 51 1.19 5.66 2.30
C TYR A 51 2.70 5.83 2.42
N ILE A 52 3.37 4.71 2.67
CA ILE A 52 4.82 4.56 2.56
C ILE A 52 5.10 3.46 1.56
N HIS A 53 5.95 3.72 0.58
CA HIS A 53 6.47 2.74 -0.36
C HIS A 53 7.96 2.55 -0.09
N LEU A 54 8.33 1.31 0.23
CA LEU A 54 9.70 0.90 0.52
C LEU A 54 10.18 -0.01 -0.61
N ASN A 55 11.33 0.29 -1.19
CA ASN A 55 11.98 -0.51 -2.22
C ASN A 55 13.35 -0.98 -1.73
N TYR A 56 13.46 -2.28 -1.44
CA TYR A 56 14.69 -2.92 -1.01
C TYR A 56 15.35 -3.56 -2.22
N ARG A 57 16.50 -3.01 -2.64
CA ARG A 57 17.35 -3.61 -3.68
C ARG A 57 18.32 -4.59 -3.01
N LEU A 58 18.40 -5.79 -3.57
CA LEU A 58 19.16 -6.92 -3.04
C LEU A 58 20.05 -7.49 -4.14
N ASP A 59 21.31 -7.76 -3.81
CA ASP A 59 22.29 -8.30 -4.73
C ASP A 59 22.12 -9.83 -4.87
N GLU A 60 21.71 -10.50 -3.78
CA GLU A 60 21.56 -11.95 -3.76
C GLU A 60 20.16 -12.40 -3.35
N LYS A 61 19.75 -13.57 -3.87
CA LYS A 61 18.47 -14.21 -3.52
C LYS A 61 18.39 -14.54 -2.02
N SER A 62 19.51 -14.92 -1.42
CA SER A 62 19.65 -15.29 0.00
C SER A 62 19.18 -14.16 0.94
N GLN A 63 19.38 -12.91 0.53
CA GLN A 63 19.07 -11.72 1.31
C GLN A 63 17.57 -11.49 1.49
N ARG A 64 16.72 -12.10 0.65
CA ARG A 64 15.25 -11.97 0.71
C ARG A 64 14.65 -12.36 2.05
N LYS A 65 15.27 -13.25 2.82
CA LYS A 65 14.78 -13.66 4.15
C LYS A 65 14.96 -12.57 5.20
N LYS A 66 16.01 -11.76 5.06
CA LYS A 66 16.39 -10.70 6.01
C LYS A 66 16.32 -9.30 5.38
N TYR A 67 15.52 -9.12 4.33
CA TYR A 67 15.52 -7.88 3.54
C TYR A 67 15.26 -6.61 4.37
N ARG A 68 14.49 -6.72 5.46
CA ARG A 68 14.21 -5.61 6.38
C ARG A 68 15.44 -5.11 7.15
N THR A 69 16.56 -5.84 7.14
CA THR A 69 17.83 -5.36 7.73
C THR A 69 18.59 -4.43 6.78
N TYR A 70 18.20 -4.34 5.51
CA TYR A 70 18.83 -3.45 4.53
C TYR A 70 18.05 -2.15 4.43
N LYS A 71 18.75 -1.06 4.10
CA LYS A 71 18.15 0.26 3.93
C LYS A 71 17.30 0.29 2.64
N PRO A 72 15.99 0.58 2.71
CA PRO A 72 15.17 0.76 1.52
C PRO A 72 15.33 2.17 0.92
N GLU A 73 15.00 2.28 -0.37
CA GLU A 73 14.57 3.55 -0.95
C GLU A 73 13.12 3.80 -0.51
N GLU A 74 12.88 4.90 0.20
CA GLU A 74 11.58 5.23 0.76
C GLU A 74 10.91 6.35 -0.03
N THR A 75 9.61 6.19 -0.31
CA THR A 75 8.74 7.23 -0.83
C THR A 75 7.49 7.34 0.04
N LYS A 76 7.19 8.55 0.52
CA LYS A 76 5.98 8.85 1.30
C LYS A 76 5.02 9.70 0.49
N GLY A 77 3.72 9.52 0.70
CA GLY A 77 2.73 10.32 0.03
C GLY A 77 1.33 10.16 0.58
N LYS A 78 0.37 10.74 -0.15
CA LYS A 78 -1.06 10.58 0.08
C LYS A 78 -1.70 9.87 -1.08
N PHE A 79 -2.85 9.28 -0.83
CA PHE A 79 -3.69 8.74 -1.88
C PHE A 79 -5.13 9.26 -1.76
N ARG A 80 -5.86 9.19 -2.87
CA ARG A 80 -7.30 9.52 -2.90
C ARG A 80 -8.04 8.51 -3.75
N LYS A 81 -9.31 8.27 -3.44
CA LYS A 81 -10.17 7.36 -4.20
C LYS A 81 -10.87 8.10 -5.34
N ILE A 82 -10.90 7.49 -6.53
CA ILE A 82 -11.68 7.92 -7.70
C ILE A 82 -12.33 6.69 -8.31
N GLY A 83 -13.67 6.61 -8.20
CA GLY A 83 -14.42 5.41 -8.55
C GLY A 83 -13.88 4.18 -7.81
N ASP A 84 -13.47 3.16 -8.56
CA ASP A 84 -12.90 1.91 -8.03
C ASP A 84 -11.39 1.95 -7.77
N TYR A 85 -10.73 3.07 -8.05
CA TYR A 85 -9.29 3.19 -8.02
C TYR A 85 -8.81 4.18 -6.96
N TYR A 86 -7.55 4.02 -6.57
CA TYR A 86 -6.81 4.92 -5.69
C TYR A 86 -5.65 5.51 -6.48
N LEU A 87 -5.50 6.83 -6.40
CA LEU A 87 -4.42 7.57 -7.06
C LEU A 87 -3.40 7.99 -6.01
N PHE A 88 -2.15 7.59 -6.20
CA PHE A 88 -1.07 7.86 -5.25
C PHE A 88 -0.31 9.09 -5.71
N ARG A 89 0.00 9.98 -4.78
CA ARG A 89 0.80 11.19 -5.00
C ARG A 89 1.89 11.29 -3.93
N PRO A 90 3.17 11.15 -4.30
CA PRO A 90 4.30 11.40 -3.41
C PRO A 90 4.27 12.84 -2.88
N PHE A 91 4.78 13.07 -1.67
CA PHE A 91 4.82 14.43 -1.11
C PHE A 91 5.78 15.36 -1.85
N ASN A 92 6.80 14.81 -2.49
CA ASN A 92 7.80 15.54 -3.26
C ASN A 92 7.42 15.72 -4.75
N GLN A 93 6.21 15.34 -5.16
CA GLN A 93 5.76 15.43 -6.54
C GLN A 93 4.39 16.09 -6.66
N THR A 94 4.17 16.81 -7.75
CA THR A 94 2.91 17.47 -8.05
C THR A 94 1.93 16.59 -8.84
N PHE A 95 2.41 15.46 -9.38
CA PHE A 95 1.63 14.54 -10.20
C PHE A 95 1.40 13.19 -9.51
N GLU A 96 0.37 12.47 -9.95
CA GLU A 96 0.01 11.15 -9.44
C GLU A 96 0.86 10.07 -10.14
N VAL A 97 1.48 9.19 -9.36
CA VAL A 97 2.45 8.18 -9.87
C VAL A 97 1.81 6.86 -10.27
N GLY A 98 0.51 6.68 -10.03
CA GLY A 98 -0.14 5.45 -10.44
C GLY A 98 -1.60 5.31 -10.05
N LYS A 99 -2.27 4.39 -10.75
CA LYS A 99 -3.61 3.90 -10.46
C LYS A 99 -3.54 2.57 -9.75
N TYR A 100 -4.21 2.46 -8.62
CA TYR A 100 -4.18 1.26 -7.78
C TYR A 100 -5.58 0.79 -7.47
N LYS A 101 -5.81 -0.53 -7.51
CA LYS A 101 -6.99 -1.15 -6.89
C LYS A 101 -6.55 -1.79 -5.59
N ILE A 102 -7.11 -1.32 -4.47
CA ILE A 102 -6.79 -1.79 -3.12
C ILE A 102 -7.94 -2.67 -2.64
N THR A 103 -7.61 -3.86 -2.15
CA THR A 103 -8.55 -4.74 -1.45
C THR A 103 -7.93 -5.20 -0.13
N GLU A 104 -8.72 -5.88 0.70
CA GLU A 104 -8.23 -6.50 1.93
C GLU A 104 -7.08 -7.47 1.69
N LYS A 105 -6.94 -8.07 0.50
CA LYS A 105 -5.95 -9.13 0.23
C LYS A 105 -4.76 -8.65 -0.61
N CYS A 106 -4.93 -7.59 -1.40
CA CYS A 106 -3.87 -7.14 -2.31
C CYS A 106 -4.02 -5.68 -2.75
N ILE A 107 -2.91 -5.12 -3.22
CA ILE A 107 -2.87 -3.90 -4.04
C ILE A 107 -2.46 -4.31 -5.45
N THR A 108 -3.21 -3.88 -6.47
CA THR A 108 -2.86 -4.08 -7.87
C THR A 108 -2.59 -2.74 -8.53
N TYR A 109 -1.40 -2.57 -9.08
CA TYR A 109 -1.00 -1.42 -9.89
C TYR A 109 -1.55 -1.55 -11.31
N TYR A 110 -1.98 -0.44 -11.89
CA TYR A 110 -2.43 -0.32 -13.27
C TYR A 110 -1.68 0.81 -13.95
N TYR A 111 -1.16 0.53 -15.15
CA TYR A 111 -0.51 1.52 -16.00
C TYR A 111 -1.34 1.79 -17.25
N PRO A 112 -1.26 3.01 -17.81
CA PRO A 112 -1.89 3.34 -19.10
C PRO A 112 -1.41 2.37 -20.20
N TRP A 113 -2.34 1.83 -20.98
CA TRP A 113 -2.03 0.93 -22.08
C TRP A 113 -2.98 1.16 -23.25
N LYS A 114 -2.46 1.66 -24.37
CA LYS A 114 -3.26 2.13 -25.52
C LYS A 114 -4.23 3.27 -25.14
N LYS A 115 -4.86 3.89 -26.14
CA LYS A 115 -5.82 4.99 -25.92
C LYS A 115 -6.97 4.50 -25.02
N ASN A 116 -7.16 5.17 -23.88
CA ASN A 116 -8.22 4.96 -22.89
C ASN A 116 -8.26 3.63 -22.14
N ASN A 117 -7.26 2.75 -22.29
CA ASN A 117 -7.23 1.47 -21.60
C ASN A 117 -6.12 1.43 -20.53
N PHE A 118 -6.30 0.58 -19.53
CA PHE A 118 -5.32 0.32 -18.48
C PHE A 118 -4.97 -1.16 -18.48
N LYS A 119 -3.69 -1.47 -18.26
CA LYS A 119 -3.21 -2.84 -18.12
C LYS A 119 -2.76 -3.08 -16.68
N LYS A 120 -3.04 -4.29 -16.19
CA LYS A 120 -2.58 -4.74 -14.87
C LYS A 120 -1.06 -4.84 -14.87
N GLY A 121 -0.42 -4.19 -13.92
CA GLY A 121 1.00 -4.29 -13.60
C GLY A 121 1.23 -5.16 -12.38
N ALA A 122 2.07 -4.67 -11.46
CA ALA A 122 2.45 -5.38 -10.25
C ALA A 122 1.24 -5.64 -9.33
N LYS A 123 1.24 -6.83 -8.69
CA LYS A 123 0.27 -7.21 -7.67
C LYS A 123 0.99 -7.49 -6.35
N PHE A 124 0.76 -6.64 -5.36
CA PHE A 124 1.28 -6.75 -4.01
C PHE A 124 0.29 -7.53 -3.16
N LYS A 125 0.74 -8.56 -2.46
CA LYS A 125 -0.10 -9.36 -1.55
C LYS A 125 -0.03 -8.77 -0.14
N ARG A 126 -1.15 -8.76 0.58
CA ARG A 126 -1.13 -8.35 2.00
C ARG A 126 -0.20 -9.27 2.77
N VAL A 127 0.59 -8.68 3.65
CA VAL A 127 1.35 -9.39 4.67
C VAL A 127 0.77 -9.00 6.02
N GLU A 128 0.52 -9.99 6.86
CA GLU A 128 0.18 -9.74 8.26
C GLU A 128 1.45 -9.23 8.95
N LYS A 129 1.28 -8.31 9.91
CA LYS A 129 2.42 -7.90 10.74
C LYS A 129 2.98 -9.16 11.41
N LEU A 130 4.28 -9.38 11.21
CA LEU A 130 5.09 -10.24 12.08
C LEU A 130 5.32 -9.51 13.40
#